data_AF-A0AB39NHR6-F1
#
_entry.id   AF-A0AB39NHR6-F1
#
_cell.length_a   1.000
_cell.length_b   1.000
_cell.length_c   1.000
_cell.angle_alpha   90.00
_cell.angle_beta   90.00
_cell.angle_gamma   90.00
#
_symmetry.space_group_name_H-M   'P 1'
#
loop_
_entity.id
_entity.type
_entity.pdbx_description
1 polymer ?
#
loop_
_entity_poly.entity_id
_entity_poly.type
_entity_poly.pdbx_seq_one_letter_code
_entity_poly.pdbx_strand_id
1 'polypeptide(L)'
;MTSDIDLCVSIVVHWSREVLDGRGYGDYQSMGMSGGQYDILREVVDAGRAALRKGTTTPDTVGALMERQARERCAARYRDGRPTEGPWR
;
A
#
# COMPACT_ATOMS: atom_id res chain seq x y z
N MET A 1 -7.66 -7.19 -18.59
CA MET A 1 -8.11 -7.37 -17.20
C MET A 1 -6.95 -7.04 -16.28
N THR A 2 -7.15 -6.15 -15.32
CA THR A 2 -6.17 -5.86 -14.26
C THR A 2 -6.18 -7.02 -13.27
N SER A 3 -5.01 -7.56 -12.92
CA SER A 3 -4.92 -8.63 -11.91
C SER A 3 -5.27 -8.11 -10.51
N ASP A 4 -5.65 -9.00 -9.58
CA ASP A 4 -5.86 -8.62 -8.17
C ASP A 4 -4.60 -7.99 -7.55
N ILE A 5 -3.41 -8.45 -7.98
CA ILE A 5 -2.13 -7.89 -7.57
C ILE A 5 -1.99 -6.46 -8.07
N ASP A 6 -2.24 -6.20 -9.36
CA ASP A 6 -2.10 -4.86 -9.93
C ASP A 6 -3.13 -3.88 -9.34
N LEU A 7 -4.35 -4.35 -9.04
CA LEU A 7 -5.34 -3.54 -8.33
C LEU A 7 -4.88 -3.21 -6.90
N CYS A 8 -4.38 -4.20 -6.16
CA CYS A 8 -3.81 -4.00 -4.83
C CYS A 8 -2.66 -2.97 -4.86
N VAL A 9 -1.73 -3.11 -5.80
CA VAL A 9 -0.59 -2.19 -5.94
C VAL A 9 -1.08 -0.78 -6.23
N SER A 10 -1.99 -0.60 -7.17
CA SER A 10 -2.53 0.71 -7.53
C SER A 10 -3.17 1.42 -6.33
N ILE A 11 -4.04 0.73 -5.59
CA ILE A 11 -4.73 1.30 -4.42
C ILE A 11 -3.74 1.62 -3.30
N VAL A 12 -2.81 0.71 -2.99
CA VAL A 12 -1.79 0.92 -1.95
C VAL A 12 -0.89 2.11 -2.28
N VAL A 13 -0.43 2.23 -3.53
CA VAL A 13 0.45 3.33 -3.96
C VAL A 13 -0.30 4.66 -3.96
N HIS A 14 -1.57 4.69 -4.38
CA HIS A 14 -2.38 5.89 -4.34
C HIS A 14 -2.52 6.43 -2.92
N TRP A 15 -3.01 5.60 -1.99
CA TRP A 15 -3.20 6.03 -0.60
C TRP A 15 -1.90 6.28 0.15
N SER A 16 -0.83 5.59 -0.23
CA SER A 16 0.52 5.83 0.26
C SER A 16 0.97 7.27 0.02
N ARG A 17 0.73 7.79 -1.19
CA ARG A 17 1.05 9.18 -1.56
C ARG A 17 0.18 10.16 -0.79
N GLU A 18 -1.14 9.96 -0.80
CA GLU A 18 -2.08 10.81 -0.05
C GLU A 18 -1.69 10.93 1.44
N VAL A 19 -1.32 9.82 2.07
CA VAL A 19 -0.94 9.82 3.49
C VAL A 19 0.41 10.51 3.74
N LEU A 20 1.36 10.41 2.82
CA LEU A 20 2.62 11.15 2.91
C LEU A 20 2.43 12.65 2.65
N ASP A 21 1.46 13.03 1.82
CA ASP A 21 1.09 14.42 1.53
C ASP A 21 0.26 15.06 2.66
N GLY A 22 0.10 14.36 3.78
CA GLY A 22 -0.52 14.87 5.00
C GLY A 22 -1.99 14.53 5.16
N ARG A 23 -2.60 13.78 4.24
CA ARG A 23 -3.94 13.22 4.46
C ARG A 23 -3.85 12.20 5.60
N GLY A 24 -4.83 12.25 6.51
CA GLY A 24 -4.97 11.20 7.53
C GLY A 24 -5.35 9.85 6.90
N TYR A 25 -5.19 8.78 7.67
CA TYR A 25 -5.84 7.52 7.30
C TYR A 25 -7.35 7.67 7.40
N GLY A 26 -8.08 7.18 6.40
CA GLY A 26 -9.49 6.83 6.54
C GLY A 26 -9.65 5.45 7.17
N ASP A 27 -10.89 5.03 7.40
CA ASP A 27 -11.19 3.62 7.58
C ASP A 27 -10.99 2.87 6.25
N TYR A 28 -10.62 1.59 6.34
CA TYR A 28 -10.26 0.82 5.14
C TYR A 28 -11.41 0.67 4.15
N GLN A 29 -12.68 0.71 4.60
CA GLN A 29 -13.84 0.58 3.71
C GLN A 29 -14.07 1.85 2.91
N SER A 30 -14.00 3.03 3.54
CA SER A 30 -14.08 4.33 2.85
C SER A 30 -12.93 4.53 1.86
N MET A 31 -11.80 3.88 2.09
CA MET A 31 -10.63 3.89 1.20
C MET A 31 -10.74 2.87 0.04
N GLY A 32 -11.82 2.08 -0.01
CA GLY A 32 -12.02 1.04 -1.02
C GLY A 32 -11.04 -0.13 -0.89
N MET A 33 -10.50 -0.36 0.31
CA MET A 33 -9.50 -1.37 0.60
C MET A 33 -10.12 -2.55 1.34
N SER A 34 -9.54 -3.74 1.20
CA SER A 34 -9.73 -4.81 2.19
C SER A 34 -8.85 -4.56 3.43
N GLY A 35 -9.17 -5.19 4.56
CA GLY A 35 -8.35 -5.07 5.79
C GLY A 35 -6.88 -5.40 5.54
N GLY A 36 -6.57 -6.49 4.84
CA GLY A 36 -5.17 -6.81 4.57
C GLY A 36 -4.50 -5.97 3.46
N GLN A 37 -5.25 -5.28 2.60
CA GLN A 37 -4.65 -4.22 1.76
C GLN A 37 -4.30 -3.00 2.61
N TYR A 38 -5.14 -2.68 3.61
CA TYR A 38 -4.89 -1.60 4.55
C TYR A 38 -3.65 -1.88 5.43
N ASP A 39 -3.45 -3.12 5.86
CA ASP A 39 -2.22 -3.51 6.57
C ASP A 39 -0.98 -3.28 5.70
N ILE A 40 -1.02 -3.70 4.42
CA ILE A 40 0.05 -3.44 3.45
C ILE A 40 0.29 -1.93 3.30
N LEU A 41 -0.78 -1.12 3.21
CA LEU A 41 -0.65 0.34 3.14
C LEU A 41 0.11 0.91 4.33
N ARG A 42 -0.20 0.48 5.56
CA ARG A 42 0.49 0.98 6.76
C ARG A 42 1.98 0.69 6.71
N GLU A 43 2.36 -0.54 6.33
CA GLU A 43 3.76 -0.94 6.20
C GLU A 43 4.50 -0.17 5.11
N VAL A 44 3.86 0.07 3.95
CA VAL A 44 4.44 0.83 2.84
C VAL A 44 4.63 2.31 3.22
N VAL A 45 3.66 2.92 3.89
CA VAL A 45 3.77 4.30 4.40
C VAL A 45 4.87 4.40 5.45
N ASP A 46 4.98 3.45 6.37
CA ASP A 46 6.03 3.46 7.38
C ASP A 46 7.43 3.37 6.77
N ALA A 47 7.60 2.54 5.74
CA ALA A 47 8.84 2.47 4.95
C ALA A 47 9.14 3.80 4.24
N GLY A 48 8.14 4.43 3.63
CA GLY A 48 8.29 5.74 2.98
C GLY A 48 8.68 6.85 3.96
N ARG A 49 8.02 6.92 5.12
CA ARG A 49 8.37 7.86 6.20
C ARG A 49 9.78 7.60 6.73
N ALA A 50 10.18 6.35 6.87
CA ALA A 50 11.53 6.00 7.30
C ALA A 50 12.59 6.43 6.28
N ALA A 51 12.31 6.33 4.97
CA ALA A 51 13.19 6.81 3.92
C ALA A 51 13.31 8.35 3.94
N LEU A 52 12.20 9.07 4.07
CA LEU A 52 12.21 10.54 4.18
C LEU A 52 13.03 11.02 5.38
N ARG A 53 12.90 10.37 6.54
CA ARG A 53 13.66 10.71 7.75
C ARG A 53 15.18 10.55 7.59
N LYS A 54 15.64 9.67 6.69
CA LYS A 54 17.08 9.48 6.44
C LYS A 54 17.71 10.65 5.69
N GLY A 55 16.91 11.56 5.10
CA GLY A 55 17.38 12.81 4.50
C GLY A 55 18.20 12.66 3.21
N THR A 56 18.49 11.43 2.77
CA THR A 56 19.28 11.13 1.56
C THR A 56 18.41 10.75 0.36
N THR A 57 17.09 10.87 0.47
CA THR A 57 16.14 10.31 -0.50
C THR A 57 15.23 11.40 -1.05
N THR A 58 15.18 11.54 -2.38
CA THR A 58 14.25 12.46 -3.06
C THR A 58 12.82 11.92 -3.02
N PRO A 59 11.79 12.79 -3.15
CA PRO A 59 10.39 12.33 -3.25
C PRO A 59 10.18 11.25 -4.33
N ASP A 60 10.81 11.38 -5.49
CA ASP A 60 10.73 10.38 -6.57
C ASP A 60 11.32 9.03 -6.14
N THR A 61 12.43 9.04 -5.41
CA THR A 61 13.06 7.81 -4.91
C THR A 61 12.19 7.16 -3.83
N VAL A 62 11.49 7.95 -3.01
CA VAL A 62 10.48 7.43 -2.07
C VAL A 62 9.31 6.82 -2.82
N GLY A 63 8.80 7.47 -3.86
CA GLY A 63 7.72 6.94 -4.69
C GLY A 63 8.07 5.58 -5.30
N ALA A 64 9.27 5.45 -5.88
CA ALA A 64 9.75 4.18 -6.44
C ALA A 64 9.95 3.09 -5.37
N LEU A 65 10.42 3.46 -4.17
CA LEU A 65 10.50 2.54 -3.04
C LEU A 65 9.11 2.01 -2.66
N MET A 66 8.11 2.90 -2.55
CA MET A 66 6.75 2.53 -2.18
C MET A 66 6.10 1.61 -3.20
N GLU A 67 6.29 1.89 -4.49
CA GLU A 67 5.78 1.04 -5.57
C GLU A 67 6.38 -0.37 -5.53
N ARG A 68 7.70 -0.48 -5.32
CA ARG A 68 8.37 -1.77 -5.18
C ARG A 68 7.83 -2.55 -3.96
N GLN A 69 7.74 -1.90 -2.81
CA GLN A 69 7.23 -2.52 -1.58
C GLN A 69 5.77 -2.96 -1.72
N ALA A 70 4.93 -2.14 -2.34
CA ALA A 70 3.54 -2.50 -2.62
C ALA A 70 3.46 -3.73 -3.53
N ARG A 71 4.26 -3.79 -4.59
CA ARG A 71 4.30 -4.93 -5.52
C ARG A 71 4.74 -6.22 -4.83
N GLU A 72 5.81 -6.18 -4.03
CA GLU A 72 6.30 -7.34 -3.27
C GLU A 72 5.23 -7.87 -2.29
N ARG A 73 4.61 -6.97 -1.52
CA ARG A 73 3.63 -7.35 -0.48
C ARG A 73 2.29 -7.79 -1.05
N CYS A 74 1.79 -7.11 -2.07
CA CYS A 74 0.58 -7.55 -2.79
C CYS A 74 0.83 -8.91 -3.46
N ALA A 75 1.98 -9.10 -4.13
CA ALA A 75 2.30 -10.40 -4.73
C ALA A 75 2.38 -11.51 -3.67
N ALA A 76 3.00 -11.26 -2.52
CA ALA A 76 3.03 -12.21 -1.41
C ALA A 76 1.63 -12.54 -0.89
N ARG A 77 0.77 -11.53 -0.73
CA ARG A 77 -0.60 -11.68 -0.22
C ARG A 77 -1.49 -12.55 -1.13
N TYR A 78 -1.33 -12.45 -2.44
CA TYR A 78 -2.16 -13.18 -3.42
C TYR A 78 -1.47 -14.45 -3.97
N ARG A 79 -0.25 -14.78 -3.51
CA ARG A 79 0.54 -15.92 -4.02
C ARG A 79 -0.18 -17.27 -3.83
N ASP A 80 -0.88 -17.43 -2.72
CA ASP A 80 -1.54 -18.70 -2.34
C ASP A 80 -3.07 -18.67 -2.57
N GLY A 81 -3.55 -17.72 -3.39
CA GLY A 81 -4.98 -17.45 -3.61
C GLY A 81 -5.45 -16.19 -2.91
N ARG A 82 -6.67 -15.71 -3.23
CA ARG A 82 -7.26 -14.54 -2.55
C ARG A 82 -7.29 -14.83 -1.04
N PRO A 83 -6.71 -13.97 -0.18
CA PRO A 83 -6.82 -14.14 1.26
C PRO A 83 -8.30 -14.27 1.64
N THR A 84 -8.62 -15.31 2.40
CA THR A 84 -9.98 -15.71 2.80
C THR A 84 -10.70 -14.71 3.71
N GLU A 85 -10.11 -13.55 3.96
CA GLU A 85 -10.59 -12.53 4.90
C GLU A 85 -11.25 -11.38 4.11
N GLY A 86 -12.45 -11.64 3.59
CA GLY A 86 -13.39 -10.60 3.15
C GLY A 86 -14.36 -10.25 4.28
N PRO A 87 -14.89 -9.02 4.34
CA PRO A 87 -15.69 -8.51 5.47
C PRO A 87 -17.09 -9.13 5.63
N TRP A 88 -17.40 -10.21 4.90
CA TRP A 88 -18.69 -10.90 4.98
C TRP A 88 -18.49 -12.32 5.49
N ARG A 89 -18.50 -12.44 6.82
CA ARG A 89 -19.16 -13.54 7.54
C ARG A 89 -20.11 -12.93 8.56
#